data_AF-A0A833T321-F1
#
_entry.id   AF-A0A833T321-F1
#
_cell.length_a   1.000
_cell.length_b   1.000
_cell.length_c   1.000
_cell.angle_alpha   90.00
_cell.angle_beta   90.00
_cell.angle_gamma   90.00
#
_symmetry.space_group_name_H-M   'P 1'
#
loop_
_entity.id
_entity.type
_entity.pdbx_description
1 polymer ?
#
loop_
_entity_poly.entity_id
_entity_poly.type
_entity_poly.pdbx_seq_one_letter_code
_entity_poly.pdbx_strand_id
1 'polypeptide(L)'
;MNSMLRLALIAALISVFFPSTTSFQIGSSQKVVWASNCDFPGNDYRSYSSISEVCGDVCASEAVCTHWAWSEYNGGTCWLKKGMPSSKATSYDTICGYVVSRTLTPATTSGISTTDMEEMLAQTNSYRAQNELAVLTVDHRLVVAALLHSQDQASHCNMTHTGTNIKKLGDRVKAQGYRYSVAAENVAAGQTTIEDVMTSWWNSPDHQANILNEKVENVGFAVATNEACSDYKTYWTQDFGRLAG
;
A
#
# COMPACT_ATOMS: atom_id res chain seq x y z
N MET A 1 13.28 -70.95 37.58
CA MET A 1 11.88 -70.44 37.62
C MET A 1 11.90 -68.98 38.07
N ASN A 2 11.81 -68.05 37.12
CA ASN A 2 10.92 -66.88 37.17
C ASN A 2 11.27 -65.93 36.02
N SER A 3 10.34 -65.88 35.07
CA SER A 3 10.32 -64.99 33.91
C SER A 3 9.99 -63.58 34.37
N MET A 4 10.77 -62.58 33.96
CA MET A 4 10.31 -61.20 33.89
C MET A 4 10.76 -60.57 32.57
N LEU A 5 9.81 -60.56 31.65
CA LEU A 5 9.81 -59.86 30.38
C LEU A 5 9.84 -58.35 30.65
N ARG A 6 10.90 -57.63 30.24
CA ARG A 6 10.92 -56.16 30.22
C ARG A 6 10.53 -55.69 28.82
N LEU A 7 9.25 -55.32 28.64
CA LEU A 7 8.84 -54.42 27.56
C LEU A 7 9.19 -52.99 27.99
N ALA A 8 10.04 -52.31 27.22
CA ALA A 8 10.16 -50.85 27.27
C ALA A 8 9.52 -50.29 25.99
N LEU A 9 8.45 -49.53 26.16
CA LEU A 9 7.68 -48.84 25.12
C LEU A 9 8.58 -47.90 24.28
N ILE A 10 8.50 -48.03 22.96
CA ILE A 10 8.90 -46.98 22.02
C ILE A 10 7.79 -45.92 22.06
N ALA A 11 8.07 -44.75 22.63
CA ALA A 11 7.18 -43.60 22.52
C ALA A 11 7.28 -43.02 21.11
N ALA A 12 6.36 -43.38 20.22
CA ALA A 12 6.17 -42.67 18.96
C ALA A 12 5.60 -41.27 19.27
N LEU A 13 6.39 -40.23 19.04
CA LEU A 13 5.93 -38.84 18.98
C LEU A 13 4.99 -38.72 17.78
N ILE A 14 3.69 -38.94 18.01
CA ILE A 14 2.65 -38.53 17.08
C ILE A 14 2.62 -37.01 17.16
N SER A 15 3.19 -36.33 16.16
CA SER A 15 2.95 -34.92 15.93
C SER A 15 1.47 -34.75 15.60
N VAL A 16 0.69 -34.41 16.62
CA VAL A 16 -0.70 -34.01 16.45
C VAL A 16 -0.68 -32.70 15.70
N PHE A 17 -0.92 -32.75 14.38
CA PHE A 17 -1.27 -31.56 13.60
C PHE A 17 -2.58 -31.02 14.16
N PHE A 18 -2.50 -29.95 14.95
CA PHE A 18 -3.66 -29.18 15.30
C PHE A 18 -4.16 -28.49 14.03
N PRO A 19 -5.40 -28.74 13.57
CA PRO A 19 -5.97 -27.90 12.53
C PRO A 19 -6.10 -26.50 13.12
N SER A 20 -5.31 -25.56 12.60
CA SER A 20 -5.43 -24.17 12.97
C SER A 20 -6.84 -23.71 12.63
N THR A 21 -7.67 -23.51 13.66
CA THR A 21 -8.91 -22.76 13.53
C THR A 21 -8.52 -21.42 12.91
N THR A 22 -8.98 -21.12 11.70
CA THR A 22 -8.64 -19.90 10.95
C THR A 22 -9.26 -18.68 11.64
N SER A 23 -8.62 -18.27 12.73
CA SER A 23 -8.90 -17.02 13.42
C SER A 23 -8.46 -15.88 12.51
N PHE A 24 -9.37 -14.94 12.29
CA PHE A 24 -9.04 -13.70 11.61
C PHE A 24 -7.85 -13.01 12.30
N GLN A 25 -6.93 -12.49 11.50
CA GLN A 25 -5.76 -11.72 11.92
C GLN A 25 -6.05 -10.23 11.74
N ILE A 26 -5.47 -9.39 12.58
CA ILE A 26 -5.56 -7.93 12.44
C ILE A 26 -4.59 -7.45 11.37
N GLY A 27 -5.04 -6.59 10.47
CA GLY A 27 -4.24 -5.99 9.39
C GLY A 27 -4.52 -4.50 9.21
N SER A 28 -3.86 -3.89 8.22
CA SER A 28 -4.12 -2.50 7.80
C SER A 28 -4.09 -1.49 8.95
N SER A 29 -3.04 -1.52 9.78
CA SER A 29 -2.94 -0.66 10.97
C SER A 29 -4.18 -0.71 11.87
N GLN A 30 -4.70 -1.92 12.11
CA GLN A 30 -5.89 -2.19 12.92
C GLN A 30 -7.23 -1.76 12.30
N LYS A 31 -7.26 -1.47 10.99
CA LYS A 31 -8.50 -1.08 10.30
C LYS A 31 -9.30 -2.28 9.80
N VAL A 32 -8.63 -3.39 9.48
CA VAL A 32 -9.28 -4.60 8.98
C VAL A 32 -8.89 -5.82 9.79
N VAL A 33 -9.70 -6.85 9.67
CA VAL A 33 -9.29 -8.22 9.97
C VAL A 33 -9.38 -9.07 8.72
N TRP A 34 -8.51 -10.07 8.60
CA TRP A 34 -8.43 -10.93 7.42
C TRP A 34 -8.12 -12.38 7.78
N ALA A 35 -8.45 -13.32 6.90
CA ALA A 35 -8.11 -14.72 7.03
C ALA A 35 -7.75 -15.31 5.67
N SER A 36 -6.87 -16.31 5.66
CA SER A 36 -6.61 -17.13 4.47
C SER A 36 -7.71 -18.16 4.27
N ASN A 37 -7.78 -18.67 3.05
CA ASN A 37 -8.68 -19.72 2.60
C ASN A 37 -10.17 -19.36 2.81
N CYS A 38 -10.53 -18.11 2.52
CA CYS A 38 -11.89 -17.64 2.64
C CYS A 38 -12.33 -16.67 1.55
N ASP A 39 -13.64 -16.59 1.36
CA ASP A 39 -14.32 -15.59 0.56
C ASP A 39 -15.64 -15.19 1.25
N PHE A 40 -16.15 -14.02 0.88
CA PHE A 40 -17.49 -13.57 1.16
C PHE A 40 -18.26 -13.49 -0.16
N PRO A 41 -19.00 -14.55 -0.54
CA PRO A 41 -19.65 -14.60 -1.85
C PRO A 41 -20.63 -13.44 -2.06
N GLY A 42 -20.57 -12.85 -3.25
CA GLY A 42 -21.45 -11.76 -3.70
C GLY A 42 -21.08 -10.38 -3.15
N ASN A 43 -21.99 -9.43 -3.36
CA ASN A 43 -21.89 -8.03 -2.94
C ASN A 43 -20.69 -7.23 -3.48
N ASP A 44 -20.00 -7.76 -4.49
CA ASP A 44 -18.94 -7.07 -5.21
C ASP A 44 -19.49 -5.83 -5.90
N TYR A 45 -18.89 -4.67 -5.65
CA TYR A 45 -19.24 -3.43 -6.35
C TYR A 45 -18.07 -2.88 -7.17
N ARG A 46 -16.86 -3.37 -6.92
CA ARG A 46 -15.64 -2.99 -7.63
C ARG A 46 -14.63 -4.13 -7.53
N SER A 47 -13.88 -4.36 -8.61
CA SER A 47 -12.67 -5.17 -8.58
C SER A 47 -11.54 -4.50 -9.33
N TYR A 48 -10.31 -4.79 -8.92
CA TYR A 48 -9.10 -4.29 -9.56
C TYR A 48 -7.93 -5.22 -9.26
N SER A 49 -6.89 -5.17 -10.10
CA SER A 49 -5.69 -5.96 -9.86
C SER A 49 -4.88 -5.37 -8.70
N SER A 50 -4.53 -6.21 -7.73
CA SER A 50 -3.71 -5.82 -6.57
C SER A 50 -3.06 -7.04 -5.93
N ILE A 51 -2.17 -6.82 -4.97
CA ILE A 51 -1.74 -7.85 -4.02
C ILE A 51 -2.72 -7.94 -2.84
N SER A 52 -2.68 -9.07 -2.13
CA SER A 52 -3.64 -9.40 -1.06
C SER A 52 -3.63 -8.41 0.11
N GLU A 53 -2.46 -7.90 0.46
CA GLU A 53 -2.21 -7.02 1.60
C GLU A 53 -2.87 -5.66 1.41
N VAL A 54 -2.96 -5.20 0.16
CA VAL A 54 -3.51 -3.88 -0.21
C VAL A 54 -5.04 -3.90 -0.26
N CYS A 55 -5.64 -5.07 -0.50
CA CYS A 55 -7.09 -5.19 -0.68
C CYS A 55 -7.86 -4.72 0.58
N GLY A 56 -7.31 -5.00 1.77
CA GLY A 56 -7.85 -4.52 3.04
C GLY A 56 -7.69 -3.02 3.27
N ASP A 57 -6.55 -2.44 2.88
CA ASP A 57 -6.29 -1.01 3.04
C ASP A 57 -7.26 -0.16 2.22
N VAL A 58 -7.51 -0.55 0.97
CA VAL A 58 -8.44 0.15 0.08
C VAL A 58 -9.88 -0.03 0.56
N CYS A 59 -10.24 -1.24 1.02
CA CYS A 59 -11.56 -1.41 1.61
C CYS A 59 -11.76 -0.56 2.88
N ALA A 60 -10.72 -0.39 3.69
CA ALA A 60 -10.79 0.48 4.87
C ALA A 60 -10.87 1.98 4.53
N SER A 61 -10.35 2.41 3.37
CA SER A 61 -10.39 3.82 2.95
C SER A 61 -11.69 4.21 2.24
N GLU A 62 -12.42 3.25 1.67
CA GLU A 62 -13.69 3.49 1.00
C GLU A 62 -14.88 3.34 1.97
N ALA A 63 -15.62 4.43 2.22
CA ALA A 63 -16.76 4.42 3.14
C ALA A 63 -17.83 3.36 2.78
N VAL A 64 -17.96 3.05 1.49
CA VAL A 64 -18.91 2.05 0.97
C VAL A 64 -18.41 0.60 1.15
N CYS A 65 -17.10 0.36 1.25
CA CYS A 65 -16.54 -0.98 1.36
C CYS A 65 -16.62 -1.49 2.79
N THR A 66 -17.32 -2.59 2.99
CA THR A 66 -17.46 -3.21 4.32
C THR A 66 -16.58 -4.43 4.47
N HIS A 67 -16.33 -5.13 3.37
CA HIS A 67 -15.54 -6.35 3.34
C HIS A 67 -14.95 -6.58 1.95
N TRP A 68 -14.04 -7.53 1.86
CA TRP A 68 -13.26 -7.76 0.67
C TRP A 68 -12.85 -9.22 0.56
N ALA A 69 -12.53 -9.62 -0.66
CA ALA A 69 -11.82 -10.85 -0.95
C ALA A 69 -10.72 -10.59 -1.97
N TRP A 70 -9.65 -11.35 -1.90
CA TRP A 70 -8.55 -11.34 -2.83
C TRP A 70 -8.32 -12.76 -3.32
N SER A 71 -8.03 -12.90 -4.60
CA SER A 71 -7.78 -14.19 -5.25
C SER A 71 -6.68 -14.07 -6.29
N GLU A 72 -6.06 -15.20 -6.64
CA GLU A 72 -5.08 -15.33 -7.73
C GLU A 72 -5.63 -15.07 -9.14
N TYR A 73 -6.94 -14.79 -9.27
CA TYR A 73 -7.55 -14.44 -10.54
C TYR A 73 -6.78 -13.29 -11.24
N ASN A 74 -6.42 -13.49 -12.52
CA ASN A 74 -5.62 -12.57 -13.32
C ASN A 74 -4.29 -12.12 -12.66
N GLY A 75 -3.64 -13.01 -11.90
CA GLY A 75 -2.37 -12.69 -11.23
C GLY A 75 -2.53 -11.85 -9.96
N GLY A 76 -3.74 -11.82 -9.39
CA GLY A 76 -4.07 -11.09 -8.18
C GLY A 76 -5.17 -10.06 -8.44
N THR A 77 -6.38 -10.37 -7.98
CA THR A 77 -7.55 -9.50 -8.06
C THR A 77 -8.15 -9.31 -6.69
N CYS A 78 -8.34 -8.04 -6.32
CA CYS A 78 -9.12 -7.63 -5.16
C CYS A 78 -10.57 -7.37 -5.56
N TRP A 79 -11.48 -7.89 -4.74
CA TRP A 79 -12.92 -7.82 -4.88
C TRP A 79 -13.46 -7.05 -3.67
N LEU A 80 -13.82 -5.77 -3.89
CA LEU A 80 -14.37 -4.91 -2.86
C LEU A 80 -15.88 -5.08 -2.78
N LYS A 81 -16.37 -5.25 -1.57
CA LYS A 81 -17.76 -5.63 -1.30
C LYS A 81 -18.42 -4.64 -0.34
N LYS A 82 -19.73 -4.48 -0.48
CA LYS A 82 -20.53 -3.52 0.30
C LYS A 82 -21.70 -4.20 1.04
N GLY A 83 -22.29 -3.50 2.01
CA GLY A 83 -23.40 -4.04 2.80
C GLY A 83 -22.94 -4.99 3.92
N MET A 84 -23.83 -5.84 4.44
CA MET A 84 -23.42 -6.80 5.47
C MET A 84 -22.56 -7.91 4.86
N PRO A 85 -21.43 -8.29 5.49
CA PRO A 85 -20.64 -9.43 5.06
C PRO A 85 -21.53 -10.67 4.96
N SER A 86 -21.47 -11.37 3.82
CA SER A 86 -22.13 -12.66 3.67
C SER A 86 -21.49 -13.69 4.60
N SER A 87 -22.10 -14.88 4.72
CA SER A 87 -21.48 -15.95 5.50
C SER A 87 -20.13 -16.32 4.89
N LYS A 88 -19.08 -16.37 5.72
CA LYS A 88 -17.72 -16.75 5.28
C LYS A 88 -17.78 -18.13 4.61
N ALA A 89 -17.41 -18.18 3.34
CA ALA A 89 -17.24 -19.42 2.60
C ALA A 89 -15.77 -19.84 2.61
N THR A 90 -15.53 -21.15 2.60
CA THR A 90 -14.18 -21.69 2.36
C THR A 90 -13.87 -21.57 0.87
N SER A 91 -12.77 -20.91 0.56
CA SER A 91 -12.23 -20.78 -0.80
C SER A 91 -10.72 -20.89 -0.69
N TYR A 92 -10.09 -21.85 -1.37
CA TYR A 92 -8.65 -22.09 -1.25
C TYR A 92 -7.85 -21.04 -2.03
N ASP A 93 -6.65 -20.71 -1.51
CA ASP A 93 -5.73 -19.74 -2.13
C ASP A 93 -6.34 -18.34 -2.32
N THR A 94 -7.33 -18.01 -1.47
CA THR A 94 -7.92 -16.68 -1.38
C THR A 94 -7.74 -16.11 0.02
N ILE A 95 -7.82 -14.79 0.12
CA ILE A 95 -7.78 -14.06 1.38
C ILE A 95 -9.04 -13.22 1.44
N CYS A 96 -9.76 -13.26 2.56
CA CYS A 96 -10.92 -12.40 2.75
C CYS A 96 -10.82 -11.66 4.08
N GLY A 97 -11.46 -10.51 4.15
CA GLY A 97 -11.45 -9.69 5.34
C GLY A 97 -12.61 -8.72 5.40
N TYR A 98 -12.76 -8.09 6.55
CA TYR A 98 -13.76 -7.05 6.75
C TYR A 98 -13.21 -5.91 7.59
N VAL A 99 -13.78 -4.73 7.38
CA VAL A 99 -13.38 -3.51 8.06
C VAL A 99 -13.93 -3.55 9.49
N VAL A 100 -13.05 -3.43 10.48
CA VAL A 100 -13.41 -3.45 11.90
C VAL A 100 -13.33 -2.08 12.55
N SER A 101 -12.55 -1.17 11.96
CA SER A 101 -12.45 0.21 12.40
C SER A 101 -12.38 1.14 11.20
N ARG A 102 -13.35 2.04 11.13
CA ARG A 102 -13.25 3.30 10.37
C ARG A 102 -13.03 4.49 11.30
N THR A 103 -13.06 4.26 12.62
CA THR A 103 -12.70 5.25 13.62
C THR A 103 -11.23 5.60 13.44
N LEU A 104 -11.04 6.85 13.05
CA LEU A 104 -9.80 7.43 12.59
C LEU A 104 -8.70 7.28 13.68
N THR A 105 -7.78 6.32 13.54
CA THR A 105 -6.47 6.84 13.16
C THR A 105 -6.74 7.37 11.77
N PRO A 106 -6.52 8.68 11.49
CA PRO A 106 -6.73 9.19 10.16
C PRO A 106 -6.23 8.12 9.20
N ALA A 107 -7.05 7.71 8.24
CA ALA A 107 -6.42 7.22 7.03
C ALA A 107 -5.31 8.22 6.80
N THR A 108 -4.07 7.76 6.84
CA THR A 108 -2.95 8.58 6.43
C THR A 108 -3.33 8.78 4.96
N THR A 109 -4.17 9.79 4.72
CA THR A 109 -4.50 10.31 3.43
C THR A 109 -3.17 10.86 2.99
N SER A 110 -2.86 10.69 1.73
CA SER A 110 -1.71 11.33 1.10
C SER A 110 -1.67 12.85 1.29
N GLY A 111 -2.53 13.47 2.11
CA GLY A 111 -2.78 14.91 2.17
C GLY A 111 -3.43 15.46 0.89
N ILE A 112 -3.69 14.60 -0.10
CA ILE A 112 -4.18 14.92 -1.44
C ILE A 112 -5.58 14.31 -1.57
N SER A 113 -6.55 15.06 -2.08
CA SER A 113 -7.89 14.52 -2.36
C SER A 113 -7.87 13.56 -3.55
N THR A 114 -8.91 12.75 -3.75
CA THR A 114 -8.98 11.86 -4.93
C THR A 114 -8.92 12.65 -6.24
N THR A 115 -9.64 13.77 -6.32
CA THR A 115 -9.63 14.65 -7.50
C THR A 115 -8.25 15.24 -7.76
N ASP A 116 -7.57 15.70 -6.71
CA ASP A 116 -6.22 16.25 -6.82
C ASP A 116 -5.20 15.17 -7.26
N MET A 117 -5.35 13.94 -6.78
CA MET A 117 -4.50 12.82 -7.19
C MET A 117 -4.72 12.44 -8.66
N GLU A 118 -5.97 12.46 -9.12
CA GLU A 118 -6.31 12.27 -10.54
C GLU A 118 -5.73 13.39 -11.40
N GLU A 119 -5.78 14.65 -10.92
CA GLU A 119 -5.17 15.79 -11.60
C GLU A 119 -3.65 15.64 -11.68
N MET A 120 -2.97 15.34 -10.57
CA MET A 120 -1.51 15.13 -10.56
C MET A 120 -1.07 14.00 -11.49
N LEU A 121 -1.82 12.90 -11.52
CA LEU A 121 -1.58 11.79 -12.43
C LEU A 121 -1.79 12.22 -13.90
N ALA A 122 -2.87 12.95 -14.19
CA ALA A 122 -3.17 13.45 -15.52
C ALA A 122 -2.09 14.42 -16.03
N GLN A 123 -1.63 15.34 -15.19
CA GLN A 123 -0.52 16.25 -15.52
C GLN A 123 0.78 15.49 -15.76
N THR A 124 1.12 14.53 -14.90
CA THR A 124 2.31 13.67 -15.05
C THR A 124 2.25 12.90 -16.38
N ASN A 125 1.12 12.27 -16.68
CA ASN A 125 0.95 11.46 -17.88
C ASN A 125 0.84 12.28 -19.16
N SER A 126 0.27 13.49 -19.10
CA SER A 126 0.29 14.45 -20.21
C SER A 126 1.74 14.84 -20.56
N TYR A 127 2.55 15.14 -19.55
CA TYR A 127 3.95 15.48 -19.76
C TYR A 127 4.77 14.30 -20.30
N ARG A 128 4.53 13.09 -19.80
CA ARG A 128 5.13 11.86 -20.34
C ARG A 128 4.72 11.58 -21.79
N ALA A 129 3.44 11.78 -22.13
CA ALA A 129 2.95 11.58 -23.49
C ALA A 129 3.56 12.56 -24.50
N GLN A 130 3.80 13.82 -24.09
CA GLN A 130 4.54 14.81 -24.90
C GLN A 130 5.98 14.38 -25.21
N ASN A 131 6.53 13.47 -24.41
CA ASN A 131 7.86 12.87 -24.57
C ASN A 131 7.79 11.41 -25.07
N GLU A 132 6.65 10.98 -25.62
CA GLU A 132 6.45 9.64 -26.20
C GLU A 132 6.62 8.48 -25.21
N LEU A 133 6.41 8.73 -23.92
CA LEU A 133 6.53 7.72 -22.86
C LEU A 133 5.17 7.13 -22.46
N ALA A 134 5.21 5.86 -22.04
CA ALA A 134 4.05 5.16 -21.51
C ALA A 134 3.49 5.86 -20.26
N VAL A 135 2.17 5.83 -20.11
CA VAL A 135 1.48 6.38 -18.94
C VAL A 135 1.80 5.57 -17.68
N LEU A 136 1.88 6.27 -16.55
CA LEU A 136 2.00 5.67 -15.22
C LEU A 136 0.61 5.39 -14.65
N THR A 137 0.57 4.44 -13.72
CA THR A 137 -0.59 4.14 -12.89
C THR A 137 -0.29 4.42 -11.42
N VAL A 138 -1.30 4.81 -10.64
CA VAL A 138 -1.09 5.00 -9.20
C VAL A 138 -0.92 3.65 -8.51
N ASP A 139 0.12 3.49 -7.70
CA ASP A 139 0.28 2.35 -6.80
C ASP A 139 0.19 2.82 -5.35
N HIS A 140 -0.77 2.26 -4.62
CA HIS A 140 -1.04 2.66 -3.24
C HIS A 140 0.15 2.46 -2.30
N ARG A 141 1.03 1.48 -2.55
CA ARG A 141 2.22 1.25 -1.71
C ARG A 141 3.22 2.38 -1.85
N LEU A 142 3.37 2.93 -3.07
CA LEU A 142 4.14 4.14 -3.31
C LEU A 142 3.47 5.37 -2.69
N VAL A 143 2.13 5.45 -2.73
CA VAL A 143 1.39 6.54 -2.04
C VAL A 143 1.65 6.53 -0.53
N VAL A 144 1.60 5.35 0.11
CA VAL A 144 1.87 5.22 1.55
C VAL A 144 3.33 5.55 1.86
N ALA A 145 4.28 5.11 1.04
CA ALA A 145 5.70 5.45 1.22
C ALA A 145 5.94 6.97 1.11
N ALA A 146 5.40 7.59 0.06
CA ALA A 146 5.47 9.04 -0.17
C ALA A 146 4.87 9.81 1.00
N LEU A 147 3.75 9.35 1.53
CA LEU A 147 3.07 10.00 2.64
C LEU A 147 3.84 9.94 3.94
N LEU A 148 4.33 8.75 4.31
CA LEU A 148 5.16 8.60 5.50
C LEU A 148 6.41 9.49 5.41
N HIS A 149 6.96 9.63 4.20
CA HIS A 149 8.10 10.49 3.96
C HIS A 149 7.76 11.99 4.01
N SER A 150 6.64 12.44 3.42
CA SER A 150 6.16 13.82 3.57
C SER A 150 5.89 14.18 5.03
N GLN A 151 5.32 13.27 5.82
CA GLN A 151 5.10 13.46 7.26
C GLN A 151 6.41 13.52 8.03
N ASP A 152 7.39 12.68 7.70
CA ASP A 152 8.72 12.71 8.30
C ASP A 152 9.41 14.06 8.02
N GLN A 153 9.41 14.52 6.77
CA GLN A 153 9.93 15.83 6.38
C GLN A 153 9.24 16.98 7.14
N ALA A 154 7.91 16.96 7.22
CA ALA A 154 7.13 17.97 7.94
C ALA A 154 7.41 17.96 9.45
N SER A 155 7.59 16.79 10.06
CA SER A 155 7.89 16.68 11.50
C SER A 155 9.28 17.19 11.88
N HIS A 156 10.22 17.17 10.93
CA HIS A 156 11.59 17.68 11.10
C HIS A 156 11.81 19.05 10.47
N CYS A 157 10.77 19.63 9.88
CA CYS A 157 10.83 20.88 9.13
C CYS A 157 11.94 20.93 8.06
N ASN A 158 12.21 19.79 7.40
CA ASN A 158 13.36 19.66 6.50
C ASN A 158 13.02 18.83 5.25
N MET A 159 13.28 19.39 4.07
CA MET A 159 13.12 18.69 2.79
C MET A 159 14.36 17.82 2.53
N THR A 160 14.17 16.52 2.36
CA THR A 160 15.29 15.57 2.19
C THR A 160 14.81 14.27 1.55
N HIS A 161 15.67 13.61 0.77
CA HIS A 161 15.43 12.23 0.31
C HIS A 161 15.69 11.18 1.40
N THR A 162 16.32 11.58 2.51
CA THR A 162 16.73 10.66 3.59
C THR A 162 15.70 10.68 4.71
N GLY A 163 15.00 9.57 4.90
CA GLY A 163 14.05 9.44 6.00
C GLY A 163 14.73 9.32 7.38
N THR A 164 13.98 9.52 8.46
CA THR A 164 14.52 9.43 9.83
C THR A 164 14.70 7.99 10.28
N ASN A 165 13.66 7.17 10.18
CA ASN A 165 13.70 5.77 10.60
C ASN A 165 14.19 4.84 9.50
N ILE A 166 13.71 5.06 8.27
CA ILE A 166 14.10 4.30 7.08
C ILE A 166 14.76 5.26 6.10
N LYS A 167 16.09 5.16 6.00
CA LYS A 167 16.92 6.17 5.33
C LYS A 167 16.70 6.25 3.83
N LYS A 168 16.64 5.10 3.15
CA LYS A 168 16.65 5.03 1.68
C LYS A 168 15.24 4.82 1.13
N LEU A 169 14.92 5.49 0.03
CA LEU A 169 13.67 5.30 -0.73
C LEU A 169 13.34 3.83 -0.95
N GLY A 170 14.32 3.07 -1.46
CA GLY A 170 14.13 1.65 -1.73
C GLY A 170 13.68 0.85 -0.51
N ASP A 171 14.21 1.17 0.67
CA ASP A 171 13.80 0.50 1.91
C ASP A 171 12.41 1.00 2.36
N ARG A 172 12.09 2.30 2.14
CA ARG A 172 10.77 2.87 2.44
C ARG A 172 9.66 2.21 1.63
N VAL A 173 9.82 2.09 0.31
CA VAL A 173 8.82 1.47 -0.57
C VAL A 173 8.72 -0.04 -0.35
N LYS A 174 9.85 -0.71 -0.08
CA LYS A 174 9.87 -2.15 0.25
C LYS A 174 9.13 -2.43 1.57
N ALA A 175 9.24 -1.54 2.56
CA ALA A 175 8.51 -1.65 3.81
C ALA A 175 6.98 -1.59 3.62
N GLN A 176 6.50 -1.00 2.52
CA GLN A 176 5.08 -1.00 2.13
C GLN A 176 4.71 -2.18 1.22
N GLY A 177 5.59 -3.17 1.06
CA GLY A 177 5.37 -4.32 0.18
C GLY A 177 5.59 -4.03 -1.30
N TYR A 178 6.16 -2.87 -1.67
CA TYR A 178 6.54 -2.57 -3.05
C TYR A 178 7.93 -3.15 -3.33
N ARG A 179 7.96 -4.42 -3.74
CA ARG A 179 9.21 -5.09 -4.15
C ARG A 179 9.61 -4.55 -5.52
N TYR A 180 10.52 -3.59 -5.55
CA TYR A 180 10.86 -2.85 -6.76
C TYR A 180 12.04 -3.45 -7.52
N SER A 181 12.02 -3.32 -8.84
CA SER A 181 13.19 -3.41 -9.73
C SER A 181 13.78 -2.02 -10.01
N VAL A 182 12.95 -0.98 -10.01
CA VAL A 182 13.31 0.43 -10.15
C VAL A 182 12.50 1.25 -9.15
N ALA A 183 13.14 2.22 -8.50
CA ALA A 183 12.48 3.22 -7.66
C ALA A 183 13.16 4.58 -7.86
N ALA A 184 12.37 5.66 -7.88
CA ALA A 184 12.84 7.03 -7.98
C ALA A 184 11.93 7.95 -7.15
N GLU A 185 12.42 9.10 -6.71
CA GLU A 185 11.68 10.01 -5.83
C GLU A 185 11.93 11.46 -6.21
N ASN A 186 10.86 12.24 -6.24
CA ASN A 186 10.93 13.69 -6.19
C ASN A 186 10.40 14.17 -4.83
N VAL A 187 11.08 15.14 -4.23
CA VAL A 187 10.60 15.85 -3.03
C VAL A 187 10.49 17.34 -3.33
N ALA A 188 9.59 18.03 -2.64
CA ALA A 188 9.49 19.48 -2.71
C ALA A 188 8.99 20.05 -1.37
N ALA A 189 9.27 21.33 -1.11
CA ALA A 189 8.77 22.02 0.06
C ALA A 189 8.45 23.49 -0.26
N GLY A 190 7.35 23.97 0.34
CA GLY A 190 6.90 25.37 0.22
C GLY A 190 5.83 25.63 -0.85
N GLN A 191 5.67 24.75 -1.83
CA GLN A 191 4.60 24.87 -2.83
C GLN A 191 3.25 24.63 -2.17
N THR A 192 2.27 25.50 -2.43
CA THR A 192 0.94 25.44 -1.82
C THR A 192 -0.14 24.95 -2.79
N THR A 193 0.19 24.78 -4.06
CA THR A 193 -0.71 24.29 -5.11
C THR A 193 -0.09 23.12 -5.88
N ILE A 194 -0.95 22.32 -6.52
CA ILE A 194 -0.53 21.23 -7.41
C ILE A 194 0.26 21.78 -8.60
N GLU A 195 -0.23 22.86 -9.21
CA GLU A 195 0.42 23.50 -10.36
C GLU A 195 1.85 23.94 -10.01
N ASP A 196 2.04 24.56 -8.84
CA ASP A 196 3.37 25.02 -8.39
C ASP A 196 4.34 23.85 -8.18
N VAL A 197 3.89 22.77 -7.53
CA VAL A 197 4.78 21.62 -7.25
C VAL A 197 5.11 20.86 -8.53
N MET A 198 4.12 20.62 -9.40
CA MET A 198 4.33 19.95 -10.69
C MET A 198 5.29 20.75 -11.58
N THR A 199 5.07 22.06 -11.67
CA THR A 199 5.96 22.97 -12.42
C THR A 199 7.37 23.00 -11.85
N SER A 200 7.52 22.97 -10.52
CA SER A 200 8.84 22.94 -9.87
C SER A 200 9.63 21.67 -10.22
N TRP A 201 8.96 20.51 -10.29
CA TRP A 201 9.59 19.26 -10.70
C TRP A 201 9.91 19.23 -12.19
N TRP A 202 9.03 19.75 -13.07
CA TRP A 202 9.32 19.84 -14.51
C TRP A 202 10.51 20.72 -14.84
N ASN A 203 10.70 21.81 -14.09
CA ASN A 203 11.79 22.76 -14.32
C ASN A 203 13.13 22.34 -13.68
N SER A 204 13.15 21.25 -12.92
CA SER A 204 14.36 20.71 -12.30
C SER A 204 14.85 19.50 -13.09
N PRO A 205 16.05 19.54 -13.72
CA PRO A 205 16.53 18.44 -14.55
C PRO A 205 16.54 17.07 -13.86
N ASP A 206 16.93 17.02 -12.57
CA ASP A 206 16.98 15.77 -11.82
C ASP A 206 15.57 15.23 -11.52
N HIS A 207 14.62 16.09 -11.13
CA HIS A 207 13.25 15.67 -10.88
C HIS A 207 12.49 15.31 -12.17
N GLN A 208 12.75 16.05 -13.24
CA GLN A 208 12.23 15.79 -14.57
C GLN A 208 12.71 14.43 -15.08
N ALA A 209 13.98 14.06 -14.85
CA ALA A 209 14.52 12.75 -15.22
C ALA A 209 13.78 11.59 -14.53
N ASN A 210 13.29 11.77 -13.29
CA ASN A 210 12.47 10.77 -12.61
C ASN A 210 11.08 10.65 -13.25
N ILE A 211 10.43 11.79 -13.57
CA ILE A 211 9.13 11.82 -14.25
C ILE A 211 9.20 11.17 -15.62
N LEU A 212 10.30 11.39 -16.36
CA LEU A 212 10.55 10.85 -17.70
C LEU A 212 11.31 9.52 -17.69
N ASN A 213 11.46 8.87 -16.54
CA ASN A 213 12.12 7.58 -16.47
C ASN A 213 11.26 6.53 -17.21
N GLU A 214 11.80 5.94 -18.27
CA GLU A 214 11.09 4.94 -19.09
C GLU A 214 10.87 3.63 -18.33
N LYS A 215 11.65 3.39 -17.27
CA LYS A 215 11.65 2.13 -16.52
C LYS A 215 10.66 2.10 -15.36
N VAL A 216 9.97 3.20 -15.06
CA VAL A 216 8.92 3.22 -14.04
C VAL A 216 7.55 3.02 -14.69
N GLU A 217 6.68 2.31 -13.99
CA GLU A 217 5.31 1.97 -14.43
C GLU A 217 4.26 2.51 -13.44
N ASN A 218 4.69 2.76 -12.20
CA ASN A 218 3.83 3.21 -11.11
C ASN A 218 4.32 4.53 -10.49
N VAL A 219 3.37 5.25 -9.89
CA VAL A 219 3.63 6.48 -9.12
C VAL A 219 2.77 6.54 -7.87
N GLY A 220 3.25 7.21 -6.83
CA GLY A 220 2.50 7.61 -5.65
C GLY A 220 2.79 9.06 -5.31
N PHE A 221 1.77 9.78 -4.87
CA PHE A 221 1.87 11.20 -4.52
C PHE A 221 1.43 11.40 -3.08
N ALA A 222 2.11 12.28 -2.35
CA ALA A 222 1.66 12.73 -1.05
C ALA A 222 2.17 14.12 -0.65
N VAL A 223 1.41 14.78 0.21
CA VAL A 223 1.71 16.03 0.87
C VAL A 223 1.44 15.92 2.37
N ALA A 224 2.23 16.63 3.17
CA ALA A 224 1.98 16.86 4.58
C ALA A 224 2.25 18.32 4.91
N THR A 225 1.53 18.86 5.90
CA THR A 225 1.73 20.23 6.36
C THR A 225 2.11 20.28 7.83
N ASN A 226 2.91 21.29 8.19
CA ASN A 226 3.24 21.61 9.58
C ASN A 226 3.39 23.13 9.75
N GLU A 227 2.38 23.76 10.35
CA GLU A 227 2.35 25.20 10.62
C GLU A 227 3.42 25.67 11.62
N ALA A 228 4.02 24.76 12.39
CA ALA A 228 5.08 25.08 13.35
C ALA A 228 6.46 25.27 12.69
N CYS A 229 6.61 24.88 11.42
CA CYS A 229 7.87 25.05 10.69
C CYS A 229 8.06 26.49 10.21
N SER A 230 9.29 27.00 10.32
CA SER A 230 9.63 28.38 9.96
C SER A 230 9.78 28.58 8.45
N ASP A 231 10.45 27.66 7.77
CA ASP A 231 10.92 27.86 6.40
C ASP A 231 9.86 27.41 5.39
N TYR A 232 9.32 26.21 5.59
CA TYR A 232 8.27 25.63 4.75
C TYR A 232 7.19 25.02 5.61
N LYS A 233 5.93 25.22 5.21
CA LYS A 233 4.76 24.65 5.90
C LYS A 233 4.19 23.43 5.19
N THR A 234 4.60 23.18 3.95
CA THR A 234 4.07 22.13 3.08
C THR A 234 5.22 21.33 2.51
N TYR A 235 5.11 20.01 2.55
CA TYR A 235 6.14 19.06 2.13
C TYR A 235 5.52 18.00 1.22
N TRP A 236 6.06 17.84 0.01
CA TRP A 236 5.56 16.95 -1.02
C TRP A 236 6.56 15.82 -1.29
N THR A 237 6.03 14.65 -1.63
CA THR A 237 6.79 13.50 -2.10
C THR A 237 6.05 12.86 -3.28
N GLN A 238 6.79 12.53 -4.33
CA GLN A 238 6.33 11.79 -5.50
C GLN A 238 7.27 10.61 -5.70
N ASP A 239 6.78 9.41 -5.35
CA ASP A 239 7.54 8.15 -5.45
C ASP A 239 7.15 7.42 -6.73
N PHE A 240 8.13 6.99 -7.50
CA PHE A 240 7.96 6.21 -8.71
C PHE A 240 8.52 4.81 -8.52
N GLY A 241 7.99 3.85 -9.27
CA GLY A 241 8.58 2.52 -9.28
C GLY A 241 8.15 1.62 -10.42
N ARG A 242 8.84 0.48 -10.47
CA ARG A 242 8.42 -0.72 -11.20
C ARG A 242 8.60 -1.92 -10.29
N LEU A 243 7.64 -2.85 -10.28
CA LEU A 243 7.77 -4.07 -9.49
C LEU A 243 8.91 -4.96 -10.03
N ALA A 244 9.53 -5.72 -9.13
CA ALA A 244 10.39 -6.83 -9.49
C ALA A 244 9.51 -8.01 -9.91
N GLY A 245 9.78 -8.55 -11.09
CA GLY A 245 9.18 -9.79 -11.58
C GLY A 245 9.73 -11.03 -10.89
#